data_AF-A0A0U1PQI6-F1
#
_entry.id   AF-A0A0U1PQI6-F1
#
_cell.length_a   1.000
_cell.length_b   1.000
_cell.length_c   1.000
_cell.angle_alpha   90.00
_cell.angle_beta   90.00
_cell.angle_gamma   90.00
#
_symmetry.space_group_name_H-M   'P 1'
#
loop_
_entity.id
_entity.type
_entity.pdbx_description
1 polymer ?
#
loop_
_entity_poly.entity_id
_entity_poly.type
_entity_poly.pdbx_seq_one_letter_code
_entity_poly.pdbx_strand_id
1 'polypeptide(L)'
;MKGEAEIPPPNAPPDMVRSIQRQNEAAKEFAKAGYDVEQLPNQGKKGESRPDLRINGELADVYSPTSTSPISVLKTVGYKVQKQADNIVINLADSPLSIEAIESALKLSPIKNLKRLFLMKGDNKRVIEID
;
A
#
# COMPACT_ATOMS: atom_id res chain seq x y z
N MET A 1 6.19 -15.57 -1.77
CA MET A 1 5.50 -14.83 -0.69
C MET A 1 5.82 -15.51 0.64
N LYS A 2 6.15 -14.73 1.66
CA LYS A 2 6.45 -15.15 3.04
C LYS A 2 5.49 -14.48 4.01
N GLY A 3 5.43 -14.96 5.26
CA GLY A 3 4.52 -14.44 6.28
C GLY A 3 3.10 -14.99 6.15
N GLU A 4 2.32 -14.86 7.22
CA GLU A 4 0.92 -15.27 7.24
C GLU A 4 0.02 -14.10 6.81
N ALA A 5 -1.11 -14.45 6.18
CA ALA A 5 -2.12 -13.46 5.85
C ALA A 5 -2.71 -12.88 7.14
N GLU A 6 -2.97 -11.58 7.17
CA GLU A 6 -3.60 -10.96 8.33
C GLU A 6 -5.07 -11.41 8.42
N ILE A 7 -5.49 -11.83 9.61
CA ILE A 7 -6.85 -12.29 9.87
C ILE A 7 -7.57 -11.20 10.66
N PRO A 8 -8.72 -10.68 10.17
CA PRO A 8 -9.51 -9.73 10.93
C PRO A 8 -9.93 -10.31 12.28
N PRO A 9 -9.87 -9.52 13.37
CA PRO A 9 -10.43 -9.91 14.65
C PRO A 9 -11.93 -10.31 14.53
N PRO A 10 -12.44 -11.22 15.37
CA PRO A 10 -13.81 -11.74 15.26
C PRO A 10 -14.93 -10.69 15.21
N ASN A 11 -14.71 -9.52 15.81
CA ASN A 11 -15.67 -8.40 15.87
C ASN A 11 -15.13 -7.13 15.20
N ALA A 12 -14.20 -7.29 14.24
CA ALA A 12 -13.65 -6.15 13.51
C ALA A 12 -14.75 -5.38 12.77
N PRO A 13 -14.76 -4.04 12.81
CA PRO A 13 -15.71 -3.26 12.02
C PRO A 13 -15.51 -3.52 10.52
N PRO A 14 -16.55 -3.36 9.68
CA PRO A 14 -16.48 -3.68 8.25
C PRO A 14 -15.32 -3.00 7.52
N ASP A 15 -15.00 -1.76 7.86
CA ASP A 15 -13.88 -1.02 7.26
C ASP A 15 -12.52 -1.64 7.58
N MET A 16 -12.35 -2.19 8.79
CA MET A 16 -11.12 -2.90 9.18
C MET A 16 -11.02 -4.23 8.44
N VAL A 17 -12.11 -4.99 8.37
CA VAL A 17 -12.17 -6.23 7.59
C VAL A 17 -11.79 -5.97 6.13
N ARG A 18 -12.37 -4.93 5.52
CA ARG A 18 -12.04 -4.49 4.16
C ARG A 18 -10.56 -4.13 4.02
N SER A 19 -10.03 -3.32 4.93
CA SER A 19 -8.61 -2.90 4.89
C SER A 19 -7.67 -4.10 4.92
N ILE A 20 -7.90 -5.05 5.83
CA ILE A 20 -7.10 -6.28 5.95
C ILE A 20 -7.22 -7.15 4.69
N GLN A 21 -8.43 -7.26 4.11
CA GLN A 21 -8.61 -7.97 2.85
C GLN A 21 -7.79 -7.34 1.71
N ARG A 22 -7.79 -6.01 1.59
CA ARG A 22 -7.03 -5.29 0.55
C ARG A 22 -5.53 -5.34 0.75
N GLN A 23 -5.06 -5.41 2.00
CA GLN A 23 -3.66 -5.67 2.33
C GLN A 23 -3.22 -7.07 1.90
N ASN A 24 -4.02 -8.09 2.23
CA ASN A 24 -3.77 -9.47 1.80
C ASN A 24 -3.84 -9.63 0.27
N GLU A 25 -4.77 -8.94 -0.38
CA GLU A 25 -4.85 -8.88 -1.84
C GLU A 25 -3.57 -8.27 -2.43
N ALA A 26 -3.13 -7.12 -1.92
CA ALA A 26 -1.90 -6.48 -2.40
C ALA A 26 -0.69 -7.42 -2.27
N ALA A 27 -0.54 -8.08 -1.13
CA ALA A 27 0.54 -9.03 -0.93
C ALA A 27 0.57 -10.14 -2.00
N LYS A 28 -0.59 -10.75 -2.24
CA LYS A 28 -0.76 -11.83 -3.22
C LYS A 28 -0.49 -11.34 -4.63
N GLU A 29 -1.02 -10.18 -4.98
CA GLU A 29 -0.93 -9.63 -6.34
C GLU A 29 0.48 -9.19 -6.70
N PHE A 30 1.23 -8.59 -5.76
CA PHE A 30 2.65 -8.30 -5.98
C PHE A 30 3.50 -9.57 -6.00
N ALA A 31 3.20 -10.57 -5.17
CA ALA A 31 3.90 -11.85 -5.23
C ALA A 31 3.68 -12.57 -6.58
N LYS A 32 2.46 -12.57 -7.11
CA LYS A 32 2.13 -13.11 -8.44
C LYS A 32 2.87 -12.37 -9.56
N ALA A 33 3.06 -11.06 -9.40
CA ALA A 33 3.82 -10.24 -10.34
C ALA A 33 5.35 -10.43 -10.25
N GLY A 34 5.83 -11.36 -9.41
CA GLY A 34 7.24 -11.75 -9.33
C GLY A 34 8.07 -11.03 -8.26
N TYR A 35 7.44 -10.22 -7.40
CA TYR A 35 8.14 -9.52 -6.31
C TYR A 35 8.38 -10.45 -5.11
N ASP A 36 9.49 -10.26 -4.38
CA ASP A 36 9.68 -10.92 -3.07
C ASP A 36 8.86 -10.18 -2.02
N VAL A 37 7.70 -10.74 -1.69
CA VAL A 37 6.75 -10.17 -0.73
C VAL A 37 6.76 -10.97 0.57
N GLU A 38 6.90 -10.28 1.69
CA GLU A 38 6.68 -10.79 3.05
C GLU A 38 5.55 -9.99 3.72
N GLN A 39 4.53 -10.69 4.23
CA GLN A 39 3.45 -10.10 5.01
C GLN A 39 3.85 -9.96 6.48
N LEU A 40 3.45 -8.85 7.09
CA LEU A 40 3.65 -8.58 8.52
C LEU A 40 5.08 -8.87 9.01
N PRO A 41 6.12 -8.33 8.34
CA PRO A 41 7.53 -8.74 8.51
C PRO A 41 8.10 -8.55 9.92
N ASN A 42 7.42 -7.76 10.76
CA ASN A 42 7.82 -7.48 12.14
C ASN A 42 6.78 -7.96 13.17
N GLN A 43 5.87 -8.86 12.77
CA GLN A 43 4.90 -9.44 13.69
C GLN A 43 5.61 -10.15 14.84
N GLY A 44 5.18 -9.87 16.08
CA GLY A 44 5.78 -10.44 17.29
C GLY A 44 7.06 -9.75 17.78
N LYS A 45 7.65 -8.82 17.03
CA LYS A 45 8.82 -8.05 17.48
C LYS A 45 8.38 -6.85 18.33
N LYS A 46 9.01 -6.67 19.49
CA LYS A 46 8.72 -5.54 20.40
C LYS A 46 9.58 -4.33 20.03
N GLY A 47 8.96 -3.16 19.94
CA GLY A 47 9.66 -1.88 19.71
C GLY A 47 9.97 -1.56 18.25
N GLU A 48 9.68 -2.46 17.31
CA GLU A 48 9.83 -2.20 15.87
C GLU A 48 8.52 -1.65 15.26
N SER A 49 8.66 -0.88 14.18
CA SER A 49 7.52 -0.49 13.35
C SER A 49 6.82 -1.74 12.81
N ARG A 50 5.50 -1.63 12.62
CA ARG A 50 4.65 -2.72 12.13
C ARG A 50 4.15 -2.38 10.74
N PRO A 51 5.02 -2.45 9.71
CA PRO A 51 4.58 -2.25 8.35
C PRO A 51 3.71 -3.42 7.91
N ASP A 52 2.81 -3.15 6.98
CA ASP A 52 1.92 -4.17 6.45
C ASP A 52 2.69 -5.23 5.64
N LEU A 53 3.66 -4.78 4.83
CA LEU A 53 4.41 -5.60 3.89
C LEU A 53 5.92 -5.27 3.91
N ARG A 54 6.71 -6.22 3.42
CA ARG A 54 8.06 -5.98 2.88
C ARG A 54 8.08 -6.44 1.43
N ILE A 55 8.47 -5.57 0.51
CA ILE A 55 8.52 -5.84 -0.94
C ILE A 55 9.96 -5.62 -1.42
N ASN A 56 10.59 -6.65 -1.95
CA ASN A 56 11.99 -6.65 -2.41
C ASN A 56 12.95 -6.08 -1.34
N GLY A 57 12.75 -6.47 -0.08
CA GLY A 57 13.57 -6.03 1.06
C GLY A 57 13.12 -4.75 1.76
N GLU A 58 12.30 -3.92 1.11
CA GLU A 58 11.83 -2.64 1.65
C GLU A 58 10.50 -2.75 2.38
N LEU A 59 10.37 -2.08 3.53
CA LEU A 59 9.11 -2.01 4.28
C LEU A 59 8.12 -1.07 3.60
N ALA A 60 6.84 -1.45 3.53
CA ALA A 60 5.77 -0.66 2.94
C ALA A 60 4.43 -0.84 3.68
N ASP A 61 3.64 0.23 3.73
CA ASP A 61 2.25 0.19 4.19
C ASP A 61 1.27 0.14 3.02
N VAL A 62 0.15 -0.53 3.20
CA VAL A 62 -0.92 -0.61 2.22
C VAL A 62 -1.99 0.45 2.51
N TYR A 63 -2.39 1.17 1.48
CA TYR A 63 -3.49 2.12 1.52
C TYR A 63 -4.50 1.81 0.43
N SER A 64 -5.76 1.61 0.83
CA SER A 64 -6.86 1.22 -0.08
C SER A 64 -7.96 2.27 -0.11
N PRO A 65 -7.78 3.36 -0.87
CA PRO A 65 -8.71 4.48 -0.91
C PRO A 65 -10.04 4.11 -1.56
N THR A 66 -11.11 4.78 -1.12
CA THR A 66 -12.40 4.84 -1.81
C THR A 66 -12.61 6.17 -2.55
N SER A 67 -11.67 7.10 -2.38
CA SER A 67 -11.77 8.46 -2.94
C SER A 67 -11.79 8.45 -4.46
N THR A 68 -12.53 9.39 -5.04
CA THR A 68 -12.57 9.68 -6.48
C THR A 68 -11.61 10.79 -6.91
N SER A 69 -10.82 11.33 -5.97
CA SER A 69 -9.91 12.46 -6.20
C SER A 69 -8.45 12.03 -6.09
N PRO A 70 -7.66 12.08 -7.19
CA PRO A 70 -6.24 11.70 -7.15
C PRO A 70 -5.43 12.57 -6.17
N ILE A 71 -5.71 13.87 -6.12
CA ILE A 71 -5.04 14.81 -5.21
C ILE A 71 -5.34 14.47 -3.75
N SER A 72 -6.57 14.07 -3.43
CA SER A 72 -6.93 13.68 -2.06
C SER A 72 -6.20 12.41 -1.65
N VAL A 73 -6.11 11.42 -2.55
CA VAL A 73 -5.32 10.20 -2.35
C VAL A 73 -3.85 10.55 -2.06
N LEU A 74 -3.23 11.39 -2.89
CA LEU A 74 -1.83 11.78 -2.71
C LEU A 74 -1.59 12.58 -1.44
N LYS A 75 -2.52 13.44 -1.01
CA LYS A 75 -2.44 14.12 0.29
C LYS A 75 -2.42 13.13 1.45
N THR A 76 -3.26 12.10 1.41
CA THR A 76 -3.27 11.04 2.43
C THR A 76 -1.97 10.24 2.42
N VAL A 77 -1.43 9.93 1.24
CA VAL A 77 -0.11 9.29 1.11
C VAL A 77 0.98 10.17 1.71
N GLY A 78 1.00 11.46 1.41
CA GLY A 78 1.99 12.38 1.98
C GLY A 78 1.93 12.46 3.50
N TYR A 79 0.73 12.44 4.09
CA TYR A 79 0.56 12.38 5.54
C TYR A 79 1.10 11.07 6.14
N LYS A 80 0.88 9.93 5.47
CA LYS A 80 1.43 8.63 5.88
C LYS A 80 2.95 8.61 5.77
N VAL A 81 3.52 9.13 4.69
CA VAL A 81 4.97 9.21 4.48
C VAL A 81 5.66 10.02 5.56
N GLN A 82 5.09 11.17 5.93
CA GLN A 82 5.64 12.01 7.00
C GLN A 82 5.64 11.34 8.38
N LYS A 83 4.79 10.33 8.61
CA LYS A 83 4.56 9.75 9.94
C LYS A 83 5.03 8.31 10.10
N GLN A 84 5.01 7.51 9.03
CA GLN A 84 4.93 6.05 9.16
C GLN A 84 5.89 5.30 8.24
N ALA A 85 5.93 5.62 6.94
CA ALA A 85 6.65 4.78 5.97
C ALA A 85 7.11 5.53 4.70
N ASP A 86 8.34 5.30 4.27
CA ASP A 86 8.91 5.90 3.05
C ASP A 86 8.38 5.23 1.76
N ASN A 87 7.82 4.01 1.86
CA ASN A 87 7.27 3.27 0.73
C ASN A 87 5.79 2.95 0.98
N ILE A 88 4.95 3.16 -0.03
CA ILE A 88 3.51 2.98 0.09
C ILE A 88 2.99 2.14 -1.08
N VAL A 89 2.09 1.21 -0.77
CA VAL A 89 1.27 0.51 -1.75
C VAL A 89 -0.12 1.15 -1.80
N ILE A 90 -0.56 1.61 -2.97
CA ILE A 90 -1.94 2.05 -3.19
C ILE A 90 -2.70 0.95 -3.92
N ASN A 91 -3.67 0.35 -3.23
CA ASN A 91 -4.62 -0.58 -3.84
C ASN A 91 -5.91 0.16 -4.23
N LEU A 92 -6.09 0.39 -5.53
CA LEU A 92 -7.24 1.12 -6.09
C LEU A 92 -8.49 0.25 -6.31
N ALA A 93 -8.54 -0.97 -5.76
CA ALA A 93 -9.68 -1.87 -5.96
C ALA A 93 -11.03 -1.27 -5.54
N ASP A 94 -11.04 -0.41 -4.53
CA ASP A 94 -12.25 0.27 -4.02
C ASP A 94 -12.42 1.70 -4.54
N SER A 95 -11.56 2.14 -5.47
CA SER A 95 -11.59 3.49 -6.06
C SER A 95 -11.91 3.43 -7.55
N PRO A 96 -12.70 4.38 -8.08
CA PRO A 96 -12.89 4.48 -9.53
C PRO A 96 -11.64 4.95 -10.26
N LEU A 97 -10.64 5.49 -9.56
CA LEU A 97 -9.42 6.05 -10.15
C LEU A 97 -8.60 5.00 -10.90
N SER A 98 -7.97 5.41 -12.00
CA SER A 98 -6.98 4.61 -12.71
C SER A 98 -5.59 4.84 -12.13
N ILE A 99 -4.64 3.97 -12.49
CA ILE A 99 -3.23 4.13 -12.11
C ILE A 99 -2.66 5.40 -12.75
N GLU A 100 -3.00 5.66 -14.01
CA GLU A 100 -2.54 6.82 -14.79
C GLU A 100 -3.02 8.14 -14.18
N ALA A 101 -4.21 8.14 -13.57
CA ALA A 101 -4.73 9.32 -12.86
C ALA A 101 -3.88 9.63 -11.62
N ILE A 102 -3.43 8.61 -10.87
CA ILE A 102 -2.53 8.79 -9.73
C ILE A 102 -1.13 9.23 -10.19
N GLU A 103 -0.59 8.61 -11.24
CA GLU A 103 0.70 8.98 -11.84
C GLU A 103 0.72 10.44 -12.30
N SER A 104 -0.32 10.87 -13.01
CA SER A 104 -0.45 12.24 -13.51
C SER A 104 -0.54 13.23 -12.36
N ALA A 105 -1.29 12.90 -11.30
CA ALA A 105 -1.39 13.73 -10.11
C ALA A 105 -0.06 13.79 -9.35
N LEU A 106 0.70 12.70 -9.30
CA LEU A 106 2.00 12.65 -8.61
C LEU A 106 3.04 13.50 -9.31
N LYS A 107 3.03 13.54 -10.65
CA LYS A 107 3.88 14.44 -11.45
C LYS A 107 3.58 15.92 -11.17
N LEU A 108 2.30 16.25 -10.97
CA LEU A 108 1.88 17.62 -10.68
C LEU A 108 2.11 18.02 -9.21
N SER A 109 2.03 17.07 -8.30
CA SER A 109 2.19 17.28 -6.86
C SER A 109 3.08 16.19 -6.25
N PRO A 110 4.41 16.30 -6.41
CA PRO A 110 5.36 15.36 -5.82
C PRO A 110 5.23 15.28 -4.30
N ILE A 111 5.42 14.10 -3.75
CA ILE A 111 5.37 13.86 -2.30
C ILE A 111 6.79 13.82 -1.75
N LYS A 112 7.11 14.79 -0.90
CA LYS A 112 8.41 14.84 -0.23
C LYS A 112 8.63 13.59 0.64
N ASN A 113 9.84 13.02 0.55
CA ASN A 113 10.31 11.81 1.27
C ASN A 113 9.63 10.48 0.88
N LEU A 114 8.72 10.48 -0.10
CA LEU A 114 8.24 9.24 -0.68
C LEU A 114 9.37 8.65 -1.51
N LYS A 115 9.81 7.43 -1.23
CA LYS A 115 10.86 6.74 -1.99
C LYS A 115 10.27 5.93 -3.14
N ARG A 116 9.28 5.09 -2.82
CA ARG A 116 8.64 4.23 -3.83
C ARG A 116 7.13 4.20 -3.64
N LEU A 117 6.42 4.29 -4.76
CA LEU A 117 4.98 4.13 -4.82
C LEU A 117 4.64 2.89 -5.65
N PHE A 118 4.05 1.90 -5.00
CA PHE A 118 3.53 0.71 -5.64
C PHE A 118 2.04 0.91 -5.91
N LEU A 119 1.63 0.93 -7.16
CA LEU A 119 0.24 1.13 -7.58
C LEU A 119 -0.32 -0.18 -8.09
N MET A 120 -1.57 -0.49 -7.71
CA MET A 120 -2.28 -1.63 -8.26
C MET A 120 -3.77 -1.34 -8.48
N LYS A 121 -4.31 -1.93 -9.55
CA LYS A 121 -5.74 -2.05 -9.81
C LYS A 121 -6.01 -3.35 -10.57
N GLY A 122 -6.55 -4.34 -9.86
CA GLY A 122 -6.69 -5.70 -10.40
C GLY A 122 -5.35 -6.24 -10.88
N ASP A 123 -5.29 -6.63 -12.16
CA ASP A 123 -4.07 -7.19 -12.76
C ASP A 123 -3.00 -6.15 -13.14
N ASN A 124 -3.35 -4.87 -13.21
CA ASN A 124 -2.41 -3.80 -13.56
C ASN A 124 -1.62 -3.36 -12.33
N LYS A 125 -0.28 -3.45 -12.40
CA LYS A 125 0.66 -3.04 -11.35
C LYS A 125 1.70 -2.09 -11.94
N ARG A 126 2.03 -1.03 -11.21
CA ARG A 126 3.12 -0.09 -11.53
C ARG A 126 3.93 0.20 -10.29
N VAL A 127 5.22 0.44 -10.48
CA VAL A 127 6.11 0.91 -9.42
C VAL A 127 6.74 2.20 -9.92
N ILE A 128 6.64 3.25 -9.11
CA ILE A 128 7.25 4.54 -9.36
C ILE A 128 8.32 4.73 -8.31
N GLU A 129 9.56 4.81 -8.77
CA GLU A 129 10.68 5.28 -7.95
C GLU A 129 10.72 6.80 -8.02
N ILE A 130 10.92 7.42 -6.86
CA ILE A 130 11.00 8.88 -6.72
C ILE A 130 12.45 9.22 -6.41
N ASP A 131 13.08 9.95 -7.33
CA ASP A 131 14.45 10.45 -7.23
C ASP A 131 14.58 11.61 -6.22
#